data_AF-A0A957ENB9-F1
#
_entry.id   AF-A0A957ENB9-F1
#
_cell.length_a   1.000
_cell.length_b   1.000
_cell.length_c   1.000
_cell.angle_alpha   90.00
_cell.angle_beta   90.00
_cell.angle_gamma   90.00
#
_symmetry.space_group_name_H-M   'P 1'
#
loop_
_entity.id
_entity.type
_entity.pdbx_description
1 polymer ?
#
loop_
_entity_poly.entity_id
_entity_poly.type
_entity_poly.pdbx_seq_one_letter_code
_entity_poly.pdbx_strand_id
1 'polypeptide(L)'
;MGRGLYALHSPFKYNHFMQLPDLLSALRLNRDFMRDVVAWERLRARPAQTAPLANPLSERLLAALQQRGVTQFFTHQTAAIDAAQRGENVVIATATASGKS
;
A
#
# COMPACT_ATOMS: atom_id res chain seq x y z
N MET A 1 34.60 39.86 16.10
CA MET A 1 34.88 38.55 16.73
C MET A 1 33.59 37.77 16.85
N GLY A 2 33.49 36.66 16.13
CA GLY A 2 32.82 35.42 16.55
C GLY A 2 31.29 35.33 16.68
N ARG A 3 30.75 34.35 15.93
CA ARG A 3 29.50 33.58 16.10
C ARG A 3 28.31 34.16 15.33
N GLY A 4 27.75 33.50 14.32
CA GLY A 4 27.83 32.09 13.93
C GLY A 4 26.44 31.74 13.41
N LEU A 5 26.14 32.19 12.18
CA LEU A 5 24.90 31.87 11.49
C LEU A 5 24.84 30.36 11.34
N TYR A 6 23.80 29.74 11.91
CA TYR A 6 23.45 28.34 11.69
C TYR A 6 23.03 28.15 10.23
N ALA A 7 24.00 28.10 9.33
CA ALA A 7 23.82 27.53 8.02
C ALA A 7 23.63 26.03 8.24
N LEU A 8 22.37 25.59 8.24
CA LEU A 8 22.03 24.20 7.96
C LEU A 8 22.60 23.88 6.58
N HIS A 9 23.84 23.39 6.57
CA HIS A 9 24.45 22.79 5.41
C HIS A 9 23.69 21.48 5.19
N SER A 10 22.61 21.50 4.42
CA SER A 10 21.99 20.27 3.93
C SER A 10 23.01 19.60 3.00
N PRO A 11 23.59 18.43 3.34
CA PRO A 11 24.56 17.76 2.49
C PRO A 11 23.90 17.09 1.26
N PHE A 12 22.59 17.25 1.09
CA PHE A 12 21.82 16.56 0.07
C PHE A 12 21.35 17.50 -1.02
N LYS A 13 22.00 17.40 -2.19
CA LYS A 13 21.38 17.79 -3.45
C LYS A 13 20.44 16.68 -3.90
N TYR A 14 19.28 16.53 -3.25
CA TYR A 14 18.21 15.71 -3.80
C TYR A 14 17.68 16.42 -5.04
N ASN A 15 18.14 15.98 -6.21
CA ASN A 15 17.68 16.55 -7.47
C ASN A 15 16.21 16.18 -7.67
N HIS A 16 15.37 17.11 -8.14
CA HIS A 16 13.92 16.91 -8.32
C HIS A 16 13.57 15.75 -9.29
N PHE A 17 14.56 15.26 -10.05
CA PHE A 17 14.44 14.17 -11.03
C PHE A 17 14.83 12.78 -10.49
N MET A 18 15.15 12.63 -9.21
CA MET A 18 15.53 11.34 -8.63
C MET A 18 14.32 10.39 -8.54
N GLN A 19 14.45 9.16 -9.04
CA GLN A 19 13.41 8.14 -8.92
C GLN A 19 13.36 7.59 -7.49
N LEU A 20 12.18 7.13 -7.06
CA LEU A 20 11.98 6.60 -5.69
C LEU A 20 12.97 5.49 -5.31
N PRO A 21 13.28 4.48 -6.16
CA PRO A 21 14.25 3.45 -5.81
C PRO A 21 15.67 3.99 -5.56
N ASP A 22 16.08 5.02 -6.30
CA ASP A 22 17.39 5.64 -6.17
C ASP A 22 17.47 6.45 -4.88
N LEU A 23 16.39 7.15 -4.53
CA LEU A 23 16.27 7.89 -3.28
C LEU A 23 16.36 6.95 -2.06
N LEU A 24 15.62 5.84 -2.08
CA LEU A 24 15.69 4.84 -1.01
C LEU A 24 17.10 4.26 -0.87
N SER A 25 17.79 4.03 -1.98
CA SER A 25 19.17 3.56 -2.00
C SER A 25 20.14 4.60 -1.43
N ALA A 26 19.97 5.87 -1.79
CA ALA A 26 20.79 6.97 -1.28
C ALA A 26 20.61 7.18 0.23
N LEU A 27 19.38 7.10 0.74
CA LEU A 27 19.08 7.16 2.17
C LEU A 27 19.77 6.01 2.93
N ARG A 28 19.69 4.79 2.39
CA ARG A 28 20.29 3.61 3.01
C ARG A 28 21.82 3.66 3.08
N LEU A 29 22.46 4.33 2.12
CA LEU A 29 23.93 4.49 2.10
C LEU A 29 24.42 5.71 2.90
N ASN A 30 23.52 6.59 3.35
CA ASN A 30 23.91 7.76 4.11
C ASN A 30 24.12 7.43 5.59
N ARG A 31 25.35 7.63 6.09
CA ARG A 31 25.72 7.32 7.48
C ARG A 31 25.03 8.20 8.52
N ASP A 32 24.86 9.49 8.25
CA ASP A 32 24.23 10.43 9.19
C ASP A 32 22.74 10.11 9.36
N PHE A 33 22.06 9.77 8.27
CA PHE A 33 20.66 9.33 8.28
C PHE A 33 20.53 7.98 8.98
N MET A 34 21.36 6.99 8.61
CA MET A 34 21.28 5.65 9.18
C MET A 34 21.72 5.56 10.64
N ARG A 35 22.43 6.56 11.18
CA ARG A 35 22.78 6.63 12.59
C ARG A 35 21.55 6.54 13.50
N ASP A 36 20.45 7.15 13.08
CA ASP A 36 19.22 7.26 13.86
C ASP A 36 18.16 6.21 13.42
N VAL A 37 18.52 5.27 12.54
CA VAL A 37 17.66 4.18 12.05
C VAL A 37 18.01 2.88 12.77
N VAL A 38 17.11 2.42 13.65
CA VAL A 38 17.30 1.17 14.42
C VAL A 38 17.00 -0.08 13.59
N ALA A 39 16.06 0.00 12.64
CA ALA A 39 15.69 -1.12 11.79
C ALA A 39 15.30 -0.64 10.38
N TRP A 40 15.73 -1.39 9.37
CA TRP A 40 15.35 -1.19 7.98
C TRP A 40 14.96 -2.54 7.37
N GLU A 41 13.67 -2.74 7.12
CA GLU A 41 13.14 -3.98 6.56
C GLU A 41 12.54 -3.76 5.18
N ARG A 42 12.84 -4.67 4.24
CA ARG A 42 12.18 -4.73 2.94
C ARG A 42 11.24 -5.92 2.90
N LEU A 43 9.94 -5.65 2.98
CA LEU A 43 8.92 -6.66 2.81
C LEU A 43 8.81 -7.06 1.33
N ARG A 44 8.57 -8.35 1.09
CA ARG A 44 8.33 -8.87 -0.26
C ARG A 44 6.98 -8.38 -0.78
N ALA A 45 6.92 -8.03 -2.06
CA ALA A 45 5.67 -7.79 -2.74
C ALA A 45 4.80 -9.06 -2.71
N ARG A 46 3.50 -8.89 -2.51
CA ARG A 46 2.53 -10.00 -2.48
C ARG A 46 1.62 -9.85 -3.69
N PRO A 47 1.54 -10.86 -4.58
CA PRO A 47 0.61 -10.81 -5.70
C PRO A 47 -0.83 -10.82 -5.18
N ALA A 48 -1.73 -10.21 -5.95
CA ALA A 48 -3.15 -10.30 -5.73
C ALA A 48 -3.60 -11.77 -5.75
N GLN A 49 -4.40 -12.18 -4.77
CA GLN A 49 -5.11 -13.46 -4.79
C GLN A 49 -6.58 -13.17 -5.01
N THR A 50 -7.15 -13.73 -6.09
CA THR A 50 -8.54 -13.52 -6.46
C THR A 50 -9.31 -14.83 -6.50
N ALA A 51 -10.63 -14.77 -6.31
CA ALA A 51 -11.52 -15.92 -6.38
C ALA A 51 -12.91 -15.51 -6.91
N PRO A 52 -13.61 -16.38 -7.65
CA PRO A 52 -14.99 -16.13 -8.04
C PRO A 52 -15.93 -16.21 -6.84
N LEU A 53 -17.05 -15.51 -6.90
CA LEU A 53 -18.14 -15.64 -5.91
C LEU A 53 -18.86 -16.99 -6.08
N ALA A 54 -19.30 -17.58 -4.96
CA ALA A 54 -20.09 -18.80 -4.99
C ALA A 54 -21.46 -18.57 -5.66
N ASN A 55 -22.09 -17.43 -5.37
CA ASN A 55 -23.28 -16.97 -6.10
C ASN A 55 -23.04 -15.59 -6.72
N PRO A 56 -23.38 -15.40 -8.00
CA PRO A 56 -23.17 -14.14 -8.67
C PRO A 56 -23.99 -13.02 -8.04
N LEU A 57 -23.41 -11.82 -8.01
CA LEU A 57 -24.15 -10.60 -7.67
C LEU A 57 -25.20 -10.31 -8.76
N SER A 58 -26.20 -9.50 -8.42
CA SER A 58 -27.15 -8.99 -9.42
C SER A 58 -26.43 -8.31 -10.59
N GLU A 59 -26.96 -8.48 -11.80
CA GLU A 59 -26.35 -7.93 -13.03
C GLU A 59 -26.10 -6.41 -12.95
N ARG A 60 -27.05 -5.67 -12.37
CA ARG A 60 -26.92 -4.22 -12.15
C ARG A 60 -25.69 -3.87 -11.30
N LEU A 61 -25.41 -4.64 -10.25
CA LEU A 61 -24.26 -4.41 -9.38
C LEU A 61 -22.95 -4.79 -10.08
N LEU A 62 -22.93 -5.91 -10.81
CA LEU A 62 -21.77 -6.31 -11.61
C LEU A 62 -21.42 -5.24 -12.65
N ALA A 63 -22.41 -4.71 -13.37
CA ALA A 63 -22.19 -3.65 -14.35
C ALA A 63 -21.59 -2.38 -13.71
N ALA A 64 -22.11 -1.97 -12.55
CA ALA A 64 -21.60 -0.80 -11.83
C ALA A 64 -20.16 -1.01 -11.33
N LEU A 65 -19.81 -2.21 -10.89
CA LEU A 65 -18.45 -2.57 -10.47
C LEU A 65 -17.48 -2.58 -11.65
N GLN A 66 -17.89 -3.14 -12.79
CA GLN A 66 -17.10 -3.15 -14.02
C GLN A 66 -16.82 -1.73 -14.53
N GLN A 67 -17.79 -0.83 -14.47
CA GLN A 67 -17.58 0.60 -14.81
C GLN A 67 -16.56 1.29 -13.92
N ARG A 68 -16.33 0.78 -12.70
CA ARG A 68 -15.31 1.25 -11.76
C ARG A 68 -13.98 0.49 -11.89
N GLY A 69 -13.84 -0.38 -12.89
CA GLY A 69 -12.65 -1.19 -13.13
C GLY A 69 -12.54 -2.44 -12.24
N VAL A 70 -13.58 -2.78 -11.48
CA VAL A 70 -13.60 -3.99 -10.64
C VAL A 70 -14.14 -5.16 -11.46
N THR A 71 -13.22 -6.03 -11.90
CA THR A 71 -13.54 -7.20 -12.74
C THR A 71 -13.33 -8.53 -12.03
N GLN A 72 -12.61 -8.53 -10.91
CA GLN A 72 -12.35 -9.68 -10.05
C GLN A 72 -12.36 -9.25 -8.58
N PHE A 73 -12.66 -10.21 -7.69
CA PHE A 73 -12.65 -9.99 -6.25
C PHE A 73 -11.43 -10.64 -5.62
N PHE A 74 -10.83 -9.97 -4.64
CA PHE A 74 -9.83 -10.58 -3.79
C PHE A 74 -10.45 -11.72 -2.96
N THR A 75 -9.66 -12.73 -2.63
CA THR A 75 -10.11 -13.90 -1.86
C THR A 75 -10.83 -13.52 -0.56
N HIS A 76 -10.35 -12.49 0.16
CA HIS A 76 -11.02 -12.00 1.37
C HIS A 76 -12.35 -11.31 1.11
N GLN A 77 -12.51 -10.64 -0.04
CA GLN A 77 -13.79 -10.05 -0.44
C GLN A 77 -14.79 -11.14 -0.80
N THR A 78 -14.37 -12.13 -1.59
CA THR A 78 -15.18 -13.29 -1.96
C THR A 78 -15.71 -14.01 -0.72
N ALA A 79 -14.83 -14.37 0.21
CA ALA A 79 -15.21 -15.04 1.44
C ALA A 79 -16.23 -14.23 2.26
N ALA A 80 -16.05 -12.91 2.34
CA ALA A 80 -16.96 -12.03 3.06
C ALA A 80 -18.33 -11.88 2.38
N ILE A 81 -18.36 -11.70 1.06
CA ILE A 81 -19.59 -11.58 0.29
C ILE A 81 -20.40 -12.87 0.37
N ASP A 82 -19.75 -14.02 0.18
CA ASP A 82 -20.42 -15.32 0.22
C ASP A 82 -20.99 -15.61 1.63
N ALA A 83 -20.27 -15.25 2.68
CA ALA A 83 -20.76 -15.37 4.06
C ALA A 83 -21.96 -14.45 4.34
N ALA A 84 -21.88 -13.19 3.90
CA ALA A 84 -22.98 -12.25 4.04
C ALA A 84 -24.25 -12.71 3.27
N GLN A 85 -24.09 -13.30 2.08
CA GLN A 85 -25.21 -13.88 1.31
C GLN A 85 -25.89 -15.05 2.03
N ARG A 86 -25.16 -15.79 2.87
CA ARG A 86 -25.72 -16.84 3.73
C ARG A 86 -26.38 -16.29 5.01
N GLY A 87 -26.41 -14.98 5.20
CA GLY A 87 -26.96 -14.33 6.39
C GLY A 87 -26.03 -14.36 7.61
N GLU A 88 -24.74 -14.62 7.41
CA GLU A 88 -23.74 -14.67 8.49
C GLU A 88 -23.24 -13.27 8.85
N ASN A 89 -22.84 -13.09 10.12
CA ASN A 89 -22.14 -11.89 10.56
C ASN A 89 -20.65 -12.00 10.21
N VAL A 90 -20.09 -10.99 9.55
CA VAL A 90 -18.71 -11.03 9.05
C VAL A 90 -17.87 -9.93 9.69
N VAL A 91 -16.69 -10.29 10.18
CA VAL A 91 -15.63 -9.35 10.57
C VAL A 91 -14.46 -9.50 9.60
N ILE A 92 -14.08 -8.39 8.95
CA ILE A 92 -12.98 -8.36 7.98
C ILE A 92 -11.82 -7.55 8.57
N ALA A 93 -10.71 -8.22 8.85
CA ALA A 93 -9.47 -7.60 9.28
C ALA A 93 -8.44 -7.61 8.14
N THR A 94 -8.38 -6.51 7.38
CA THR A 94 -7.46 -6.36 6.25
C THR A 94 -6.68 -5.05 6.37
N ALA A 95 -5.47 -5.01 5.78
CA ALA A 95 -4.66 -3.80 5.77
C ALA A 95 -5.33 -2.65 4.99
N THR A 96 -4.86 -1.42 5.21
CA THR A 96 -5.32 -0.24 4.47
C THR A 96 -5.12 -0.42 2.96
N ALA A 97 -6.03 0.15 2.17
CA ALA A 97 -6.07 0.06 0.70
C ALA A 97 -6.25 -1.37 0.12
N SER A 98 -6.71 -2.34 0.92
CA SER A 98 -7.00 -3.71 0.45
C SER A 98 -8.37 -3.89 -0.22
N GLY A 99 -9.13 -2.81 -0.44
CA GLY A 99 -10.47 -2.86 -1.05
C GLY A 99 -11.58 -3.41 -0.15
N LYS A 100 -11.54 -3.19 1.17
CA LYS A 100 -12.62 -3.62 2.07
C LYS A 100 -13.93 -2.80 1.93
N SER A 101 -13.91 -1.68 1.22
CA SER A 101 -15.02 -0.73 1.09
C SER A 101 -15.23 -0.30 -0.35
#